data_AF-A0A034VB76-F1
#
_entry.id   AF-A0A034VB76-F1
#
_cell.length_a   1.000
_cell.length_b   1.000
_cell.length_c   1.000
_cell.angle_alpha   90.00
_cell.angle_beta   90.00
_cell.angle_gamma   90.00
#
_symmetry.space_group_name_H-M   'P 1'
#
loop_
_entity.id
_entity.type
_entity.pdbx_description
1 polymer ?
#
loop_
_entity_poly.entity_id
_entity_poly.type
_entity_poly.pdbx_seq_one_letter_code
_entity_poly.pdbx_strand_id
1 'polypeptide(L)'
;CEDALAKSISDLMALVKLLREDIAHQREEIAYLRKLLENCAGCKEPTASNSLRIEPTCRTANPCYPGVDCFETMAGLRCGRCPAGMVGDGKICKPGVTCAERPCYVGVQCHDTLNGAQCDACPIGYEGDGRTCSKHNPCVDGPCPSGNFIVPIQSVQQYQRETKYMRKYSAKHA
;
A
#
# COMPACT_ATOMS: atom_id res chain seq x y z
N CYS A 1 24.47 41.05 48.09
CA CYS A 1 24.12 40.30 46.86
C CYS A 1 23.35 39.01 47.17
N GLU A 2 23.67 38.30 48.24
CA GLU A 2 22.99 37.04 48.62
C GLU A 2 21.51 37.25 49.01
N ASP A 3 21.18 38.32 49.72
CA ASP A 3 19.79 38.62 50.11
C ASP A 3 18.88 38.93 48.91
N ALA A 4 19.42 39.59 47.89
CA ALA A 4 18.67 39.90 46.66
C ALA A 4 18.41 38.64 45.82
N LEU A 5 19.36 37.69 45.81
CA LEU A 5 19.20 36.40 45.16
C LEU A 5 18.21 35.51 45.91
N ALA A 6 18.31 35.44 47.24
CA ALA A 6 17.38 34.69 48.09
C ALA A 6 15.94 35.21 47.94
N LYS A 7 15.77 36.53 47.89
CA LYS A 7 14.47 37.17 47.62
C LYS A 7 13.92 36.81 46.23
N SER A 8 14.76 36.91 45.20
CA SER A 8 14.37 36.59 43.82
C SER A 8 13.97 35.11 43.65
N ILE A 9 14.65 34.19 44.33
CA ILE A 9 14.30 32.76 44.33
C ILE A 9 12.98 32.52 45.06
N SER A 10 12.77 33.19 46.21
CA SER A 10 11.50 33.06 46.93
C SER A 10 10.32 33.60 46.13
N ASP A 11 10.50 34.70 45.41
CA ASP A 11 9.48 35.29 44.53
C ASP A 11 9.18 34.35 43.35
N LEU A 12 10.21 33.74 42.74
CA LEU A 12 10.03 32.76 41.67
C LEU A 12 9.31 31.49 42.17
N MET A 13 9.65 30.99 43.37
CA MET A 13 8.98 29.83 43.96
C MET A 13 7.49 30.13 44.24
N ALA A 14 7.18 31.32 44.72
CA ALA A 14 5.80 31.78 44.90
C ALA A 14 5.06 31.84 43.56
N LEU A 15 5.69 32.37 42.51
CA LEU A 15 5.12 32.43 41.17
C LEU A 15 4.89 31.03 40.57
N VAL A 16 5.83 30.09 40.73
CA VAL A 16 5.67 28.71 40.26
C VAL A 16 4.52 28.00 40.97
N LYS A 17 4.34 28.26 42.27
CA LYS A 17 3.21 27.71 43.04
C LYS A 17 1.88 28.24 42.51
N LEU A 18 1.79 29.54 42.27
CA LEU A 18 0.61 30.18 41.67
C LEU A 18 0.31 29.62 40.27
N LEU A 19 1.32 29.52 39.40
CA LEU A 19 1.14 28.93 38.06
C LEU A 19 0.67 27.48 38.12
N ARG A 20 1.14 26.69 39.10
CA ARG A 20 0.70 25.30 39.29
C ARG A 20 -0.76 25.23 39.72
N GLU A 21 -1.20 26.14 40.58
CA GLU A 21 -2.59 26.27 41.01
C GLU A 21 -3.49 26.70 39.84
N ASP A 22 -3.08 27.70 39.04
CA ASP A 22 -3.78 28.13 37.84
C ASP A 22 -3.91 27.03 36.79
N ILE A 23 -2.82 26.29 36.52
CA ILE A 23 -2.86 25.15 35.58
C ILE A 23 -3.80 24.05 36.10
N ALA A 24 -3.83 23.80 37.41
CA ALA A 24 -4.76 22.84 37.99
C ALA A 24 -6.22 23.27 37.79
N HIS A 25 -6.51 24.55 38.05
CA HIS A 25 -7.83 25.13 37.83
C HIS A 25 -8.25 25.10 36.35
N GLN A 26 -7.36 25.52 35.44
CA GLN A 26 -7.63 25.48 34.00
C GLN A 26 -7.87 24.04 33.51
N ARG A 27 -7.15 23.05 34.06
CA ARG A 27 -7.40 21.64 33.72
C ARG A 27 -8.80 21.19 34.13
N GLU A 28 -9.30 21.64 35.28
CA GLU A 28 -10.67 21.33 35.73
C GLU A 28 -11.72 22.00 34.85
N GLU A 29 -11.54 23.28 34.52
CA GLU A 29 -12.43 24.00 33.60
C GLU A 29 -12.45 23.33 32.21
N ILE A 30 -11.29 22.97 31.67
CA ILE A 30 -11.18 22.25 30.39
C ILE A 30 -11.88 20.89 30.47
N ALA A 31 -11.73 20.16 31.58
CA ALA A 31 -12.40 18.88 31.77
C ALA A 31 -13.92 19.03 31.87
N TYR A 32 -14.39 20.07 32.56
CA TYR A 32 -15.80 20.39 32.68
C TYR A 32 -16.42 20.79 31.33
N LEU A 33 -15.74 21.66 30.58
CA LEU A 33 -16.16 22.05 29.24
C LEU A 33 -16.21 20.85 28.29
N ARG A 34 -15.21 19.96 28.34
CA ARG A 34 -15.23 18.69 27.57
C ARG A 34 -16.42 17.81 27.95
N LYS A 35 -16.69 17.65 29.25
CA LYS A 35 -17.84 16.89 29.73
C LYS A 35 -19.17 17.48 29.24
N LEU A 36 -19.30 18.80 29.17
CA LEU A 36 -20.50 19.44 28.61
C LEU A 36 -20.66 19.18 27.11
N LEU A 37 -19.57 19.21 26.34
CA LEU A 37 -19.58 18.89 24.91
C LEU A 37 -19.95 17.41 24.67
N GLU A 38 -19.40 16.48 25.46
CA GLU A 38 -19.71 15.05 25.39
C GLU A 38 -21.17 14.73 25.72
N ASN A 39 -21.76 15.47 26.65
CA ASN A 39 -23.16 15.30 27.07
C ASN A 39 -24.15 16.17 26.28
N CYS A 40 -23.68 16.91 25.28
CA CYS A 40 -24.55 17.73 24.45
C CYS A 40 -25.44 16.83 23.56
N ALA A 41 -26.73 16.76 23.89
CA ALA A 41 -27.72 15.98 23.14
C ALA A 41 -27.80 16.40 21.65
N GLY A 42 -27.59 17.69 21.36
CA GLY A 42 -27.58 18.23 19.99
C GLY A 42 -26.39 17.77 19.14
N CYS A 43 -25.30 17.31 19.76
CA CYS A 43 -24.16 16.73 19.05
C CYS A 43 -24.34 15.24 18.73
N LYS A 44 -25.30 14.57 19.39
CA LYS A 44 -25.45 13.10 19.38
C LYS A 44 -26.50 12.60 18.40
N GLU A 45 -27.51 13.41 18.07
CA GLU A 45 -28.55 13.06 17.10
C GLU A 45 -28.90 14.23 16.16
N PRO A 46 -28.67 14.09 14.83
CA PRO A 46 -29.18 15.05 13.86
C PRO A 46 -30.69 14.80 13.68
N THR A 47 -31.50 15.30 14.60
CA THR A 47 -32.97 15.29 14.45
C THR A 47 -33.38 16.30 13.37
N ALA A 48 -34.24 15.84 12.47
CA ALA A 48 -34.46 16.37 11.12
C ALA A 48 -35.20 17.73 11.02
N SER A 49 -35.34 18.49 12.11
CA SER A 49 -36.21 19.68 12.10
C SER A 49 -35.48 21.01 12.26
N ASN A 50 -34.18 21.00 12.59
CA ASN A 50 -33.34 22.21 12.51
C ASN A 50 -31.87 21.85 12.33
N SER A 51 -31.59 20.92 11.41
CA SER A 51 -30.24 20.45 11.15
C SER A 51 -29.50 21.49 10.32
N LEU A 52 -28.67 22.30 10.98
CA LEU A 52 -27.50 22.87 10.34
C LEU A 52 -26.59 21.69 9.97
N ARG A 53 -26.92 21.00 8.87
CA ARG A 53 -26.06 19.98 8.29
C ARG A 53 -24.81 20.69 7.83
N ILE A 54 -23.79 20.73 8.68
CA ILE A 54 -22.44 21.03 8.23
C ILE A 54 -22.04 19.78 7.44
N GLU A 55 -22.41 19.74 6.17
CA GLU A 55 -21.93 18.68 5.29
C GLU A 55 -20.40 18.76 5.29
N PRO A 56 -19.72 17.66 5.63
CA PRO A 56 -18.27 17.66 5.65
C PRO A 56 -17.78 17.89 4.21
N THR A 57 -16.94 18.91 4.04
CA THR A 57 -16.27 19.25 2.79
C THR A 57 -14.81 18.84 2.88
N CYS A 58 -14.11 18.76 1.75
CA CYS A 58 -12.67 18.50 1.75
C CYS A 58 -11.90 19.61 2.49
N ARG A 59 -12.48 20.80 2.66
CA ARG A 59 -11.87 21.92 3.40
C ARG A 59 -12.16 21.85 4.90
N THR A 60 -13.37 21.46 5.29
CA THR A 60 -13.82 21.51 6.70
C THR A 60 -13.52 20.21 7.46
N ALA A 61 -13.49 19.08 6.76
CA ALA A 61 -13.26 17.77 7.36
C ALA A 61 -12.67 16.80 6.31
N ASN A 62 -11.42 17.03 5.90
CA ASN A 62 -10.73 16.14 4.96
C ASN A 62 -10.49 14.75 5.59
N PRO A 63 -11.10 13.67 5.09
CA PRO A 63 -10.92 12.32 5.63
C PRO A 63 -9.72 11.59 4.99
N CYS A 64 -9.02 12.22 4.05
CA CYS A 64 -7.96 11.59 3.27
C CYS A 64 -6.61 11.66 3.99
N TYR A 65 -5.75 10.70 3.66
CA TYR A 65 -4.38 10.66 4.16
C TYR A 65 -3.64 11.96 3.78
N PRO A 66 -2.73 12.49 4.63
CA PRO A 66 -2.00 13.71 4.32
C PRO A 66 -1.30 13.67 2.96
N GLY A 67 -1.58 14.66 2.11
CA GLY A 67 -1.04 14.74 0.75
C GLY A 67 -1.82 13.95 -0.31
N VAL A 68 -2.91 13.27 0.05
CA VAL A 68 -3.83 12.65 -0.92
C VAL A 68 -4.92 13.64 -1.31
N ASP A 69 -5.22 13.69 -2.61
CA ASP A 69 -6.30 14.52 -3.14
C ASP A 69 -7.66 14.11 -2.60
N CYS A 70 -8.47 15.10 -2.21
CA CYS A 70 -9.83 14.90 -1.74
C CYS A 70 -10.82 15.46 -2.78
N PHE A 71 -11.86 14.68 -3.06
CA PHE A 71 -12.91 14.99 -4.03
C PHE A 71 -14.27 14.97 -3.37
N GLU A 72 -15.05 16.02 -3.59
CA GLU A 72 -16.47 16.08 -3.20
C GLU A 72 -17.31 15.47 -4.32
N THR A 73 -18.06 14.42 -3.99
CA THR A 73 -18.95 13.72 -4.95
C THR A 73 -20.37 13.65 -4.41
N MET A 74 -21.35 13.36 -5.26
CA MET A 74 -22.74 13.18 -4.82
C MET A 74 -22.91 12.03 -3.80
N ALA A 75 -21.97 11.08 -3.77
CA ALA A 75 -21.94 9.97 -2.80
C ALA A 75 -21.14 10.33 -1.53
N GLY A 76 -20.67 11.57 -1.38
CA GLY A 76 -19.84 12.06 -0.29
C GLY A 76 -18.37 12.27 -0.69
N LEU A 77 -17.52 12.45 0.33
CA LEU A 77 -16.08 12.69 0.18
C LEU A 77 -15.35 11.41 -0.26
N ARG A 78 -14.57 11.52 -1.34
CA ARG A 78 -13.71 10.45 -1.87
C ARG A 78 -12.25 10.88 -1.87
N CYS A 79 -11.38 9.93 -1.57
CA CYS A 79 -9.94 10.13 -1.59
C CYS A 79 -9.32 9.60 -2.89
N GLY A 80 -8.25 10.25 -3.33
CA GLY A 80 -7.41 9.83 -4.43
C GLY A 80 -6.51 8.64 -4.06
N ARG A 81 -5.46 8.43 -4.85
CA ARG A 81 -4.47 7.37 -4.59
C ARG A 81 -3.52 7.77 -3.48
N CYS A 82 -2.98 6.79 -2.78
CA CYS A 82 -1.91 7.02 -1.81
C CYS A 82 -0.65 7.60 -2.47
N PRO A 83 0.19 8.33 -1.70
CA PRO A 83 1.48 8.83 -2.19
C PRO A 83 2.42 7.68 -2.62
N ALA A 84 3.47 8.01 -3.38
CA ALA A 84 4.45 7.03 -3.84
C ALA A 84 5.08 6.24 -2.68
N GLY A 85 5.20 4.91 -2.85
CA GLY A 85 5.70 3.99 -1.81
C GLY A 85 4.68 3.66 -0.70
N MET A 86 3.40 4.01 -0.90
CA MET A 86 2.32 3.71 0.04
C MET A 86 1.12 3.06 -0.67
N VAL A 87 0.40 2.23 0.08
CA VAL A 87 -0.74 1.44 -0.41
C VAL A 87 -1.93 1.61 0.52
N GLY A 88 -3.14 1.55 -0.03
CA GLY A 88 -4.38 1.71 0.73
C GLY A 88 -5.49 2.40 -0.05
N ASP A 89 -6.53 2.83 0.64
CA ASP A 89 -7.78 3.37 0.06
C ASP A 89 -7.79 4.90 -0.07
N GLY A 90 -6.64 5.54 0.15
CA GLY A 90 -6.51 7.00 0.16
C GLY A 90 -6.95 7.66 1.47
N LYS A 91 -7.72 6.98 2.34
CA LYS A 91 -8.01 7.41 3.71
C LYS A 91 -6.93 6.90 4.67
N ILE A 92 -6.61 5.62 4.52
CA ILE A 92 -5.56 4.94 5.25
C ILE A 92 -4.49 4.54 4.24
N CYS A 93 -3.32 5.16 4.34
CA CYS A 93 -2.15 4.79 3.55
C CYS A 93 -1.07 4.24 4.49
N LYS A 94 -0.52 3.09 4.12
CA LYS A 94 0.58 2.43 4.83
C LYS A 94 1.76 2.18 3.89
N PRO A 95 3.01 2.09 4.38
CA PRO A 95 4.15 1.71 3.55
C PRO A 95 3.87 0.41 2.81
N GLY A 96 4.17 0.37 1.51
CA GLY A 96 3.95 -0.80 0.68
C GLY A 96 4.44 -0.58 -0.75
N VAL A 97 4.56 -1.67 -1.49
CA VAL A 97 5.09 -1.64 -2.85
C VAL A 97 3.99 -1.26 -3.82
N THR A 98 4.26 -0.26 -4.66
CA THR A 98 3.37 0.24 -5.72
C THR A 98 3.93 -0.08 -7.11
N CYS A 99 3.11 0.02 -8.14
CA CYS A 99 3.54 -0.19 -9.53
C CYS A 99 4.58 0.84 -10.00
N ALA A 100 4.66 2.00 -9.34
CA ALA A 100 5.71 2.99 -9.60
C ALA A 100 7.13 2.44 -9.34
N GLU A 101 7.27 1.46 -8.44
CA GLU A 101 8.53 0.79 -8.14
C GLU A 101 8.86 -0.33 -9.13
N ARG A 102 8.00 -0.56 -10.13
CA ARG A 102 8.14 -1.58 -11.17
C ARG A 102 8.45 -2.98 -10.61
N PRO A 103 7.61 -3.53 -9.70
CA PRO A 103 7.86 -4.81 -9.04
C PRO A 103 7.56 -6.02 -9.93
N CYS A 104 6.87 -5.83 -11.06
CA CYS A 104 6.51 -6.90 -11.98
C CYS A 104 7.61 -7.16 -12.99
N TYR A 105 7.65 -8.40 -13.49
CA TYR A 105 8.57 -8.80 -14.55
C TYR A 105 8.39 -7.92 -15.79
N VAL A 106 9.46 -7.72 -16.55
CA VAL A 106 9.44 -6.85 -17.73
C VAL A 106 8.41 -7.37 -18.74
N GLY A 107 7.46 -6.51 -19.13
CA GLY A 107 6.37 -6.86 -20.04
C GLY A 107 5.13 -7.46 -19.35
N VAL A 108 5.15 -7.67 -18.04
CA VAL A 108 3.96 -8.02 -17.24
C VAL A 108 3.26 -6.73 -16.81
N GLN A 109 1.94 -6.72 -16.97
CA GLN A 109 1.10 -5.60 -16.57
C GLN A 109 1.01 -5.54 -15.03
N CYS A 110 1.13 -4.31 -14.48
CA CYS A 110 1.05 -4.05 -13.05
C CYS A 110 -0.20 -3.23 -12.72
N HIS A 111 -0.87 -3.60 -11.63
CA HIS A 111 -2.05 -2.91 -11.10
C HIS A 111 -1.84 -2.52 -9.63
N ASP A 112 -2.06 -1.24 -9.31
CA ASP A 112 -2.05 -0.77 -7.92
C ASP A 112 -3.36 -1.19 -7.23
N THR A 113 -3.24 -1.95 -6.13
CA THR A 113 -4.39 -2.36 -5.30
C THR A 113 -4.26 -1.80 -3.89
N LEU A 114 -5.34 -1.90 -3.11
CA LEU A 114 -5.35 -1.55 -1.68
C LEU A 114 -4.29 -2.33 -0.86
N ASN A 115 -3.93 -3.52 -1.33
CA ASN A 115 -2.95 -4.39 -0.69
C ASN A 115 -1.54 -4.24 -1.30
N GLY A 116 -1.37 -3.38 -2.30
CA GLY A 116 -0.13 -3.13 -3.01
C GLY A 116 -0.14 -3.57 -4.47
N ALA A 117 1.02 -3.55 -5.08
CA ALA A 117 1.21 -3.86 -6.49
C ALA A 117 0.93 -5.33 -6.80
N GLN A 118 -0.02 -5.54 -7.70
CA GLN A 118 -0.38 -6.85 -8.22
C GLN A 118 0.08 -6.99 -9.66
N CYS A 119 0.76 -8.10 -9.94
CA CYS A 119 1.27 -8.43 -11.26
C CYS A 119 0.35 -9.44 -11.94
N ASP A 120 0.16 -9.29 -13.24
CA ASP A 120 -0.52 -10.28 -14.06
C ASP A 120 0.36 -11.53 -14.30
N ALA A 121 -0.16 -12.51 -15.01
CA ALA A 121 0.57 -13.73 -15.33
C ALA A 121 1.84 -13.47 -16.17
N CYS A 122 2.81 -14.38 -16.06
CA CYS A 122 4.02 -14.32 -16.87
C CYS A 122 3.70 -14.36 -18.39
N PRO A 123 4.56 -13.74 -19.22
CA PRO A 123 4.41 -13.81 -20.67
C PRO A 123 4.46 -15.24 -21.20
N ILE A 124 3.94 -15.47 -22.40
CA ILE A 124 3.90 -16.81 -23.03
C ILE A 124 5.30 -17.44 -23.06
N GLY A 125 5.42 -18.67 -22.57
CA GLY A 125 6.67 -19.42 -22.50
C GLY A 125 7.52 -19.14 -21.26
N TYR A 126 7.02 -18.32 -20.33
CA TYR A 126 7.60 -18.10 -19.01
C TYR A 126 6.63 -18.58 -17.93
N GLU A 127 7.19 -19.05 -16.82
CA GLU A 127 6.44 -19.50 -15.65
C GLU A 127 6.92 -18.76 -14.40
N GLY A 128 6.00 -18.58 -13.44
CA GLY A 128 6.25 -17.87 -12.19
C GLY A 128 5.04 -17.10 -11.70
N ASP A 129 5.27 -16.13 -10.81
CA ASP A 129 4.25 -15.37 -10.08
C ASP A 129 3.97 -13.97 -10.69
N GLY A 130 4.50 -13.69 -11.89
CA GLY A 130 4.39 -12.39 -12.55
C GLY A 130 5.40 -11.34 -12.05
N ARG A 131 5.97 -11.53 -10.85
CA ARG A 131 7.12 -10.73 -10.35
C ARG A 131 8.42 -11.34 -10.81
N THR A 132 8.54 -12.64 -10.66
CA THR A 132 9.64 -13.47 -11.15
C THR A 132 9.09 -14.37 -12.23
N CYS A 133 9.62 -14.23 -13.44
CA CYS A 133 9.26 -15.09 -14.57
C CYS A 133 10.52 -15.73 -15.13
N SER A 134 10.53 -17.05 -15.20
CA SER A 134 11.62 -17.85 -15.76
C SER A 134 11.14 -18.63 -16.97
N LYS A 135 11.98 -18.70 -18.01
CA LYS A 135 11.70 -19.50 -19.20
C LYS A 135 11.96 -20.96 -18.87
N HIS A 136 10.89 -21.73 -18.66
CA HIS A 136 11.03 -23.17 -18.47
C HIS A 136 11.46 -23.80 -19.81
N ASN A 137 12.55 -24.55 -19.81
CA ASN A 137 12.95 -25.30 -20.99
C ASN A 137 12.26 -26.66 -20.93
N PRO A 138 11.24 -26.93 -21.77
CA PRO A 138 10.51 -28.20 -21.71
C PRO A 138 11.39 -29.44 -22.01
N CYS A 139 12.64 -29.24 -22.45
CA CYS A 139 13.61 -30.32 -22.66
C CYS A 139 14.24 -30.86 -21.37
N VAL A 140 14.15 -30.16 -20.23
CA VAL A 140 14.82 -30.56 -18.97
C VAL A 140 13.89 -31.22 -17.95
N ASP A 141 12.57 -31.06 -18.04
CA ASP A 141 11.61 -31.58 -17.04
C ASP A 141 11.10 -32.98 -17.29
N GLY A 142 11.66 -33.66 -18.28
CA GLY A 142 11.49 -35.10 -18.46
C GLY A 142 11.16 -35.50 -19.89
N PRO A 143 11.29 -36.81 -20.18
CA PRO A 143 10.99 -37.36 -21.49
C PRO A 143 9.49 -37.26 -21.80
N CYS A 144 9.13 -36.96 -23.05
CA CYS A 144 7.74 -36.95 -23.47
C CYS A 144 7.10 -38.34 -23.26
N PRO A 145 5.81 -38.42 -22.85
CA PRO A 145 5.11 -39.66 -22.53
C PRO A 145 4.82 -40.60 -23.74
N SER A 146 5.57 -40.47 -24.84
CA SER A 146 5.34 -41.22 -26.09
C SER A 146 6.62 -41.73 -26.77
N GLY A 147 7.75 -41.76 -26.06
CA GLY A 147 9.03 -42.17 -26.67
C GLY A 147 9.60 -41.15 -27.67
N ASN A 148 9.03 -39.94 -27.71
CA ASN A 148 9.55 -38.81 -28.45
C ASN A 148 10.61 -38.09 -27.60
N PHE A 149 11.74 -37.74 -28.22
CA PHE A 149 12.79 -36.95 -27.59
C PHE A 149 12.72 -35.51 -28.10
N ILE A 150 12.71 -34.54 -27.17
CA ILE A 150 12.80 -33.12 -27.54
C ILE A 150 14.26 -32.80 -27.81
N VAL A 151 14.54 -32.30 -29.01
CA VAL A 151 15.86 -31.78 -29.38
C VAL A 151 15.77 -30.26 -29.51
N PRO A 152 16.79 -29.50 -29.06
CA PRO A 152 16.87 -28.07 -29.32
C PRO A 152 16.64 -27.75 -30.80
N ILE A 153 15.94 -26.65 -31.11
CA ILE A 153 15.63 -26.27 -32.51
C ILE A 153 16.92 -26.22 -33.37
N GLN A 154 18.05 -25.82 -32.77
CA GLN A 154 19.36 -25.75 -33.41
C GLN A 154 19.93 -27.12 -33.82
N SER A 155 19.56 -28.21 -33.15
CA SER A 155 20.05 -29.56 -33.43
C SER A 155 19.09 -30.41 -34.27
N VAL A 156 17.90 -29.89 -34.61
CA VAL A 156 16.88 -30.59 -35.43
C VAL A 156 17.46 -31.09 -36.75
N GLN A 157 18.23 -30.26 -37.46
CA GLN A 157 18.81 -30.64 -38.75
C GLN A 157 19.88 -31.74 -38.64
N GLN A 158 20.61 -31.78 -37.53
CA GLN A 158 21.62 -32.81 -37.29
C GLN A 158 20.94 -34.14 -36.96
N TYR A 159 19.94 -34.11 -36.09
CA TYR A 159 19.17 -35.30 -35.73
C TYR A 159 18.40 -35.89 -36.92
N GLN A 160 17.83 -35.05 -37.78
CA GLN A 160 17.19 -35.47 -39.04
C GLN A 160 18.18 -36.12 -40.01
N ARG A 161 19.43 -35.65 -40.06
CA ARG A 161 20.49 -36.24 -40.89
C ARG A 161 20.92 -37.60 -40.35
N GLU A 162 21.14 -37.71 -39.04
CA GLU A 162 21.55 -38.94 -38.37
C GLU A 162 20.46 -40.03 -38.46
N THR A 163 19.20 -39.70 -38.18
CA THR A 163 18.08 -40.65 -38.31
C THR A 163 17.83 -41.09 -39.75
N LYS A 164 17.97 -40.18 -40.72
CA LYS A 164 17.88 -40.52 -42.16
C LYS A 164 19.05 -41.42 -42.59
N TYR A 165 20.25 -41.19 -42.06
CA TYR A 165 21.42 -42.03 -42.31
C TYR A 165 21.24 -43.44 -41.72
N MET A 166 20.81 -43.54 -40.46
CA MET A 166 20.56 -44.82 -39.78
C MET A 166 19.44 -45.63 -40.44
N ARG A 167 18.34 -44.99 -40.88
CA ARG A 167 17.28 -45.64 -41.66
C ARG A 167 17.79 -46.15 -43.01
N LYS A 168 18.65 -45.39 -43.69
CA LYS A 168 19.28 -45.82 -44.96
C LYS A 168 20.26 -46.98 -44.75
N TYR A 169 21.01 -46.98 -43.66
CA TYR A 169 21.95 -48.05 -43.33
C TYR A 169 21.22 -49.37 -43.01
N SER A 170 20.15 -49.29 -42.22
CA SER A 170 19.33 -50.46 -41.86
C SER A 170 18.56 -51.04 -43.07
N ALA A 171 18.10 -50.20 -44.00
CA ALA A 171 17.48 -50.65 -45.25
C ALA A 171 18.45 -51.24 -46.28
N LYS A 172 19.77 -51.04 -46.07
CA LYS A 172 20.83 -51.59 -46.95
C LYS A 172 21.36 -52.94 -46.48
N HIS A 173 21.02 -53.34 -45.25
CA HIS A 173 21.56 -54.51 -44.56
C HIS A 173 20.46 -55.41 -43.94
N ALA A 174 19.22 -55.27 -44.41
CA ALA A 174 18.11 -56.20 -44.20
C ALA A 174 17.80 -56.88 -45.53
#